data_AF-A0A834W2C2-F1
#
_entry.id   AF-A0A834W2C2-F1
#
_cell.length_a   1.000
_cell.length_b   1.000
_cell.length_c   1.000
_cell.angle_alpha   90.00
_cell.angle_beta   90.00
_cell.angle_gamma   90.00
#
_symmetry.space_group_name_H-M   'P 1'
#
loop_
_entity.id
_entity.type
_entity.pdbx_description
1 polymer ?
#
loop_
_entity_poly.entity_id
_entity_poly.type
_entity_poly.pdbx_seq_one_letter_code
_entity_poly.pdbx_strand_id
1 'polypeptide(L)'
;MRAVNVGDSGFMIFRKNRLAFRSPVQQRRFNAPYQLGRLKKLDKPDCCVELEIDVEGGDVVVFGTDGVFDNMFGREIESYVRISMNEDGDRMEAEKLAWMIADVALCNSQSKRRRTPFAEEAEKAGRKHAGGKIDDITVLVAYIL
;
A
#
# COMPACT_ATOMS: atom_id res chain seq x y z
N MET A 1 15.23 4.57 -7.52
CA MET A 1 13.89 5.21 -7.49
C MET A 1 13.89 6.31 -6.44
N ARG A 2 13.34 7.49 -6.77
CA ARG A 2 13.13 8.58 -5.81
C ARG A 2 11.64 8.74 -5.54
N ALA A 3 11.27 8.83 -4.26
CA ALA A 3 9.89 9.02 -3.85
C ALA A 3 9.81 10.09 -2.76
N VAL A 4 8.72 10.86 -2.78
CA VAL A 4 8.38 11.81 -1.73
C VAL A 4 6.93 11.55 -1.37
N ASN A 5 6.67 11.29 -0.10
CA ASN A 5 5.32 10.97 0.37
C ASN A 5 4.91 11.89 1.53
N VAL A 6 3.63 12.23 1.59
CA VAL A 6 2.99 12.87 2.75
C VAL A 6 1.73 12.09 3.08
N GLY A 7 1.67 11.53 4.28
CA GLY A 7 0.51 10.77 4.78
C GLY A 7 0.68 9.26 4.73
N ASP A 8 -0.43 8.55 4.59
CA ASP A 8 -0.54 7.09 4.71
C ASP A 8 -0.80 6.36 3.38
N SER A 9 -0.87 7.10 2.27
CA SER A 9 -0.52 6.52 0.97
C SER A 9 0.92 6.01 0.99
N GLY A 10 1.25 5.09 0.09
CA GLY A 10 2.59 4.52 0.07
C GLY A 10 2.82 3.54 -1.06
N PHE A 11 3.88 2.76 -0.94
CA PHE A 11 4.24 1.73 -1.91
C PHE A 11 5.01 0.57 -1.28
N MET A 12 5.01 -0.54 -1.99
CA MET A 12 5.79 -1.74 -1.71
C MET A 12 6.62 -2.10 -2.94
N ILE A 13 7.86 -2.55 -2.72
CA ILE A 13 8.73 -3.08 -3.76
C ILE A 13 8.86 -4.58 -3.54
N PHE A 14 8.63 -5.34 -4.61
CA PHE A 14 8.78 -6.77 -4.64
C PHE A 14 9.94 -7.13 -5.55
N ARG A 15 10.97 -7.74 -4.98
CA ARG A 15 12.17 -8.20 -5.68
C ARG A 15 12.18 -9.71 -5.69
N LYS A 16 12.40 -10.33 -6.87
CA LYS A 16 12.32 -11.80 -7.03
C LYS A 16 11.03 -12.36 -6.41
N ASN A 17 9.93 -11.65 -6.63
CA ASN A 17 8.57 -11.98 -6.17
C ASN A 17 8.41 -12.11 -4.64
N ARG A 18 9.26 -11.40 -3.87
CA ARG A 18 9.20 -11.27 -2.41
C ARG A 18 9.15 -9.81 -2.01
N LEU A 19 8.41 -9.48 -0.96
CA LEU A 19 8.39 -8.13 -0.40
C LEU A 19 9.80 -7.75 0.06
N ALA A 20 10.42 -6.80 -0.63
CA ALA A 20 11.76 -6.32 -0.36
C ALA A 20 11.74 -5.00 0.43
N PHE A 21 10.75 -4.15 0.15
CA PHE A 21 10.61 -2.87 0.82
C PHE A 21 9.15 -2.47 0.97
N ARG A 22 8.82 -1.79 2.06
CA ARG A 22 7.54 -1.10 2.29
C ARG A 22 7.83 0.32 2.73
N SER A 23 7.21 1.31 2.08
CA SER A 23 7.36 2.70 2.47
C SER A 23 6.86 2.92 3.91
N PRO A 24 7.51 3.79 4.70
CA PRO A 24 7.03 4.14 6.03
C PRO A 24 5.63 4.77 5.99
N VAL A 25 4.77 4.40 6.93
CA VAL A 25 3.46 5.02 7.14
C VAL A 25 3.66 6.32 7.92
N GLN A 26 3.11 7.44 7.45
CA GLN A 26 3.23 8.73 8.13
C GLN A 26 1.90 9.12 8.76
N GLN A 27 1.84 9.00 10.07
CA GLN A 27 0.66 9.38 10.86
C GLN A 27 1.07 10.02 12.19
N ARG A 28 0.24 10.95 12.67
CA ARG A 28 0.43 11.59 13.99
C ARG A 28 -0.07 10.70 15.13
N ARG A 29 -1.11 9.92 14.85
CA ARG A 29 -1.72 8.89 15.69
C ARG A 29 -2.53 7.97 14.78
N PHE A 30 -3.03 6.86 15.32
CA PHE A 30 -3.87 5.92 14.57
C PHE A 30 -4.96 6.64 13.76
N ASN A 31 -5.01 6.36 12.46
CA ASN A 31 -5.98 6.89 11.50
C ASN A 31 -6.03 8.43 11.47
N ALA A 32 -4.88 9.07 11.65
CA ALA A 32 -4.68 10.52 11.53
C ALA A 32 -3.37 10.80 10.78
N PRO A 33 -3.37 10.64 9.44
CA PRO A 33 -2.19 10.85 8.62
C PRO A 33 -1.71 12.30 8.65
N TYR A 34 -0.45 12.51 8.24
CA TYR A 34 -0.02 13.84 7.81
C TYR A 34 -0.75 14.22 6.52
N GLN A 35 -1.28 15.44 6.45
CA GLN A 35 -2.09 15.88 5.32
C GLN A 35 -1.77 17.33 4.95
N LEU A 36 -1.34 17.53 3.71
CA LEU A 36 -1.04 18.85 3.19
C LEU A 36 -2.26 19.76 3.26
N GLY A 37 -2.06 20.98 3.75
CA GLY A 37 -3.13 21.96 3.86
C GLY A 37 -2.68 23.38 3.59
N ARG A 38 -3.64 24.22 3.19
CA ARG A 38 -3.37 25.62 2.80
C ARG A 38 -3.28 26.58 3.99
N LEU A 39 -3.86 26.21 5.13
CA LEU A 39 -3.90 27.07 6.31
C LEU A 39 -2.60 26.97 7.12
N LYS A 40 -2.21 28.05 7.79
CA LYS A 40 -0.95 28.13 8.55
C LYS A 40 -0.76 27.05 9.63
N LYS A 41 -1.86 26.44 10.11
CA LYS A 41 -1.85 25.39 11.15
C LYS A 41 -1.86 23.96 10.60
N LEU A 42 -1.92 23.79 9.27
CA LEU A 42 -1.94 22.49 8.63
C LEU A 42 -0.54 22.08 8.20
N ASP A 43 -0.39 20.80 7.85
CA ASP A 43 0.91 20.26 7.44
C ASP A 43 1.36 20.91 6.13
N LYS A 44 2.68 21.14 6.05
CA LYS A 44 3.35 21.71 4.90
C LYS A 44 4.21 20.62 4.24
N PRO A 45 4.72 20.85 3.01
CA PRO A 45 5.60 19.88 2.35
C PRO A 45 6.85 19.49 3.14
N ASP A 46 7.25 20.28 4.14
CA ASP A 46 8.40 19.98 5.01
C ASP A 46 8.20 18.76 5.93
N CYS A 47 6.97 18.25 6.08
CA CYS A 47 6.70 17.01 6.83
C CYS A 47 6.83 15.73 5.98
N CYS A 48 7.18 15.86 4.70
CA CYS A 48 7.30 14.72 3.81
C CYS A 48 8.43 13.78 4.25
N VAL A 49 8.31 12.53 3.80
CA VAL A 49 9.44 11.59 3.81
C VAL A 49 9.95 11.47 2.40
N GLU A 50 11.20 11.90 2.22
CA GLU A 50 11.97 11.69 1.00
C GLU A 50 12.70 10.34 1.10
N LEU A 51 12.64 9.56 0.03
CA LEU A 51 13.24 8.24 -0.06
C LEU A 51 14.03 8.12 -1.35
N GLU A 52 15.25 7.62 -1.25
CA GLU A 52 16.07 7.15 -2.37
C GLU A 52 16.31 5.66 -2.18
N ILE A 53 15.78 4.86 -3.10
CA ILE A 53 15.73 3.40 -2.98
C ILE A 53 16.33 2.77 -4.23
N ASP A 54 17.28 1.87 -4.05
CA ASP A 54 17.87 1.11 -5.14
C ASP A 54 16.89 0.08 -5.66
N VAL A 55 16.59 0.19 -6.96
CA VAL A 55 15.72 -0.73 -7.69
C VAL A 55 16.55 -1.54 -8.68
N GLU A 56 16.14 -2.79 -8.90
CA GLU A 56 16.78 -3.72 -9.82
C GLU A 56 15.81 -4.05 -10.97
N GLY A 57 16.37 -4.39 -12.15
CA GLY A 57 15.58 -4.92 -13.25
C GLY A 57 14.79 -6.16 -12.81
N GLY A 58 13.49 -6.18 -13.12
CA GLY A 58 12.56 -7.21 -12.66
C GLY A 58 11.85 -6.90 -11.34
N ASP A 59 12.16 -5.79 -10.65
CA ASP A 59 11.39 -5.35 -9.50
C ASP A 59 9.95 -4.98 -9.91
N VAL A 60 8.99 -5.29 -9.03
CA VAL A 60 7.60 -4.83 -9.13
C VAL A 60 7.32 -3.82 -8.03
N VAL A 61 6.87 -2.63 -8.39
CA VAL A 61 6.47 -1.60 -7.43
C VAL A 61 4.95 -1.49 -7.44
N VAL A 62 4.34 -1.68 -6.27
CA VAL A 62 2.90 -1.49 -6.06
C VAL A 62 2.71 -0.25 -5.20
N PHE A 63 2.12 0.80 -5.76
CA PHE A 63 1.67 1.98 -5.02
C PHE A 63 0.20 1.82 -4.66
N GLY A 64 -0.21 2.40 -3.54
CA GLY A 64 -1.60 2.40 -3.13
C GLY A 64 -1.95 3.49 -2.12
N THR A 65 -3.24 3.77 -2.01
CA THR A 65 -3.80 4.54 -0.90
C THR A 65 -3.91 3.68 0.36
N ASP A 66 -4.23 4.30 1.49
CA ASP A 66 -4.55 3.61 2.73
C ASP A 66 -5.71 2.60 2.53
N GLY A 67 -6.70 2.90 1.67
CA GLY A 67 -7.75 1.95 1.30
C GLY A 67 -7.24 0.58 0.82
N VAL A 68 -6.04 0.49 0.24
CA VAL A 68 -5.36 -0.77 -0.08
C VAL A 68 -4.68 -1.35 1.15
N PHE A 69 -3.79 -0.58 1.78
CA PHE A 69 -2.88 -1.07 2.83
C PHE A 69 -3.55 -1.30 4.18
N ASP A 70 -4.73 -0.72 4.41
CA ASP A 70 -5.61 -0.98 5.54
C ASP A 70 -6.37 -2.29 5.40
N ASN A 71 -6.58 -2.75 4.16
CA ASN A 71 -7.43 -3.90 3.83
C ASN A 71 -6.67 -5.11 3.27
N MET A 72 -5.38 -4.98 2.96
CA MET A 72 -4.52 -6.08 2.50
C MET A 72 -3.16 -6.09 3.21
N PHE A 73 -2.77 -7.26 3.70
CA PHE A 73 -1.41 -7.47 4.20
C PHE A 73 -0.41 -7.52 3.04
N GLY A 74 0.83 -7.07 3.28
CA GLY A 74 1.89 -7.14 2.26
C GLY A 74 2.12 -8.56 1.72
N ARG A 75 1.95 -9.60 2.56
CA ARG A 75 2.01 -11.01 2.13
C ARG A 75 0.90 -11.42 1.15
N GLU A 76 -0.26 -10.79 1.23
CA GLU A 76 -1.37 -11.04 0.31
C GLU A 76 -1.06 -10.39 -1.03
N ILE A 77 -0.60 -9.13 -1.02
CA ILE A 77 -0.14 -8.44 -2.24
C ILE A 77 1.01 -9.21 -2.90
N GLU A 78 1.97 -9.72 -2.12
CA GLU A 78 3.08 -10.58 -2.60
C GLU A 78 2.57 -11.80 -3.36
N SER A 79 1.48 -12.43 -2.89
CA SER A 79 0.91 -13.60 -3.55
C SER A 79 0.35 -13.27 -4.95
N TYR A 80 -0.27 -12.10 -5.12
CA TYR A 80 -0.74 -11.61 -6.42
C TYR A 80 0.41 -11.22 -7.34
N VAL A 81 1.47 -10.61 -6.79
CA VAL A 81 2.70 -10.33 -7.56
C VAL A 81 3.33 -11.62 -8.08
N ARG A 82 3.36 -12.69 -7.27
CA ARG A 82 3.84 -14.00 -7.75
C ARG A 82 2.99 -14.57 -8.87
N ILE A 83 1.67 -14.49 -8.76
CA ILE A 83 0.75 -14.95 -9.81
C ILE A 83 0.93 -14.13 -11.10
N SER A 84 1.33 -12.86 -11.00
CA SER A 84 1.58 -12.01 -12.16
C SER A 84 2.84 -12.38 -12.95
N MET A 85 3.73 -13.19 -12.37
CA MET A 85 5.01 -13.57 -12.97
C MET A 85 4.95 -15.05 -13.37
N ASN A 86 4.97 -15.34 -14.67
CA ASN A 86 4.97 -16.71 -15.16
C ASN A 86 6.38 -17.33 -15.13
N GLU A 87 6.46 -18.65 -15.04
CA GLU A 87 7.73 -19.40 -15.05
C GLU A 87 8.50 -19.23 -16.38
N ASP A 88 7.78 -18.94 -17.47
CA ASP A 88 8.34 -18.74 -18.81
C ASP A 88 8.98 -17.34 -19.02
N GLY A 89 9.03 -16.52 -17.97
CA GLY A 89 9.58 -15.15 -18.03
C GLY A 89 8.62 -14.11 -18.60
N ASP A 90 7.41 -14.52 -18.99
CA ASP A 90 6.33 -13.60 -19.34
C ASP A 90 5.65 -13.06 -18.08
N ARG A 91 5.19 -11.81 -18.14
CA ARG A 91 4.54 -11.13 -17.02
C ARG A 91 3.17 -10.62 -17.42
N MET A 92 2.23 -10.74 -16.50
CA MET A 92 0.91 -10.15 -16.63
C MET A 92 1.02 -8.63 -16.84
N GLU A 93 0.12 -8.07 -17.64
CA GLU A 93 -0.03 -6.63 -17.77
C GLU A 93 -0.20 -5.94 -16.40
N ALA A 94 0.51 -4.83 -16.21
CA ALA A 94 0.52 -4.12 -14.92
C ALA A 94 -0.89 -3.67 -14.50
N GLU A 95 -1.72 -3.25 -15.46
CA GLU A 95 -3.11 -2.87 -15.22
C GLU A 95 -3.93 -4.04 -14.64
N LYS A 96 -3.76 -5.24 -15.16
CA LYS A 96 -4.49 -6.42 -14.66
C LYS A 96 -4.08 -6.77 -13.23
N LEU A 97 -2.79 -6.69 -12.90
CA LEU A 97 -2.34 -6.86 -11.51
C LEU A 97 -2.92 -5.76 -10.59
N ALA A 98 -2.93 -4.50 -11.04
CA ALA A 98 -3.50 -3.40 -10.28
C ALA A 98 -5.00 -3.63 -9.98
N TRP A 99 -5.77 -4.07 -10.98
CA TRP A 99 -7.17 -4.43 -10.82
C TRP A 99 -7.40 -5.57 -9.84
N MET A 100 -6.60 -6.63 -9.91
CA MET A 100 -6.71 -7.76 -8.99
C MET A 100 -6.47 -7.32 -7.53
N ILE A 101 -5.47 -6.48 -7.28
CA ILE A 101 -5.19 -5.95 -5.95
C ILE A 101 -6.35 -5.06 -5.47
N ALA A 102 -6.85 -4.17 -6.34
CA ALA A 102 -7.95 -3.26 -6.00
C ALA A 102 -9.25 -4.02 -5.65
N ASP A 103 -9.60 -5.05 -6.43
CA ASP A 103 -10.81 -5.86 -6.22
C ASP A 103 -10.75 -6.62 -4.89
N VAL A 104 -9.59 -7.18 -4.55
CA VAL A 104 -9.38 -7.90 -3.29
C VAL A 104 -9.41 -6.93 -2.11
N ALA A 105 -8.79 -5.76 -2.23
CA ALA A 105 -8.88 -4.71 -1.22
C ALA A 105 -10.33 -4.27 -0.98
N LEU A 106 -11.14 -4.14 -2.04
CA LEU A 106 -12.56 -3.79 -1.96
C LEU A 106 -13.38 -4.89 -1.27
N CYS A 107 -13.17 -6.15 -1.64
CA CYS A 107 -13.84 -7.27 -0.98
C CYS A 107 -13.49 -7.32 0.52
N ASN A 108 -12.23 -7.04 0.86
CA ASN A 108 -11.75 -7.03 2.24
C ASN A 108 -12.33 -5.87 3.03
N SER A 109 -12.43 -4.67 2.43
CA SER A 109 -12.97 -3.46 3.06
C SER A 109 -14.42 -3.63 3.49
N GLN A 110 -15.20 -4.40 2.73
CA GLN A 110 -16.62 -4.68 3.01
C GLN A 110 -16.83 -5.82 4.03
N SER A 111 -15.81 -6.61 4.33
CA SER A 111 -15.94 -7.75 5.23
C SER A 111 -16.03 -7.31 6.68
N LYS A 112 -17.11 -7.67 7.38
CA LYS A 112 -17.32 -7.34 8.80
C LYS A 112 -16.53 -8.21 9.78
N ARG A 113 -15.86 -9.26 9.29
CA ARG A 113 -15.20 -10.28 10.14
C ARG A 113 -13.76 -10.57 9.72
N ARG A 114 -13.34 -10.15 8.54
CA ARG A 114 -11.96 -10.38 8.09
C ARG A 114 -11.01 -9.65 9.02
N ARG A 115 -9.93 -10.33 9.41
CA ARG A 115 -8.80 -9.68 10.05
C ARG A 115 -8.02 -8.92 8.99
N THR A 116 -7.92 -7.60 9.15
CA THR A 116 -7.24 -6.69 8.22
C THR A 116 -6.12 -5.95 8.95
N PRO A 117 -5.13 -5.39 8.23
CA PRO A 117 -4.13 -4.51 8.83
C PRO A 117 -4.75 -3.40 9.69
N PHE A 118 -5.80 -2.74 9.21
CA PHE A 118 -6.47 -1.68 9.96
C PHE A 118 -7.07 -2.17 11.26
N ALA A 119 -7.74 -3.32 11.27
CA ALA A 119 -8.28 -3.90 12.50
C ALA A 119 -7.17 -4.23 13.52
N GLU A 120 -6.03 -4.75 13.06
CA GLU A 120 -4.87 -5.02 13.93
C GLU A 120 -4.25 -3.74 14.50
N GLU A 121 -4.09 -2.69 13.69
CA GLU A 121 -3.57 -1.41 14.15
C GLU A 121 -4.55 -0.67 15.07
N ALA A 122 -5.86 -0.80 14.82
CA ALA A 122 -6.90 -0.28 15.71
C ALA A 122 -6.80 -0.91 17.10
N GLU A 123 -6.68 -2.24 17.16
CA GLU A 123 -6.53 -2.99 18.41
C GLU A 123 -5.28 -2.56 19.18
N LYS A 124 -4.13 -2.45 18.50
CA LYS A 124 -2.87 -1.95 19.09
C LYS A 124 -3.00 -0.52 19.63
N ALA A 125 -3.81 0.31 18.97
CA ALA A 125 -4.10 1.67 19.40
C ALA A 125 -5.20 1.75 20.49
N GLY A 126 -5.70 0.61 21.00
CA GLY A 126 -6.76 0.55 22.00
C GLY A 126 -8.14 0.94 21.46
N ARG A 127 -8.34 0.89 20.14
CA ARG A 127 -9.61 1.17 19.46
C ARG A 127 -10.32 -0.13 19.11
N LYS A 128 -11.64 -0.15 19.29
CA LYS A 128 -12.48 -1.27 18.87
C LYS A 128 -12.83 -1.09 17.39
N HIS A 129 -12.30 -1.95 16.54
CA HIS A 129 -12.67 -2.06 15.13
C HIS A 129 -12.63 -3.53 14.72
N ALA A 130 -13.60 -3.98 13.94
CA ALA A 130 -13.67 -5.36 13.44
C ALA A 130 -13.95 -5.34 11.93
N GLY A 131 -13.30 -6.23 11.19
CA GLY A 131 -13.45 -6.28 9.73
C GLY A 131 -12.54 -5.31 8.99
N GLY A 132 -12.86 -5.08 7.73
CA GLY A 132 -12.22 -4.08 6.89
C GLY A 132 -12.60 -2.64 7.22
N LYS A 133 -11.95 -1.71 6.53
CA LYS A 133 -12.21 -0.27 6.56
C LYS A 133 -12.69 0.14 5.17
N ILE A 134 -13.97 0.48 5.03
CA ILE A 134 -14.53 0.99 3.76
C ILE A 134 -13.87 2.34 3.47
N ASP A 135 -13.19 2.42 2.33
CA ASP A 135 -12.42 3.60 1.91
C ASP A 135 -12.26 3.65 0.39
N ASP A 136 -11.79 4.78 -0.14
CA ASP A 136 -11.42 4.92 -1.54
C ASP A 136 -10.13 4.12 -1.84
N ILE A 137 -10.17 3.31 -2.90
CA ILE A 137 -9.08 2.38 -3.24
C ILE A 137 -8.46 2.83 -4.56
N THR A 138 -7.17 3.17 -4.50
CA THR A 138 -6.35 3.42 -5.70
C THR A 138 -5.11 2.54 -5.66
N VAL A 139 -4.80 1.89 -6.79
CA VAL A 139 -3.61 1.04 -6.96
C VAL A 139 -2.88 1.47 -8.23
N LEU A 140 -1.56 1.57 -8.16
CA LEU A 140 -0.69 1.66 -9.34
C LEU A 140 0.34 0.54 -9.29
N VAL A 141 0.65 -0.03 -10.43
CA VAL A 141 1.68 -1.07 -10.57
C VAL A 141 2.69 -0.60 -11.61
N ALA A 142 3.97 -0.69 -11.27
CA ALA A 142 5.07 -0.41 -12.17
C ALA A 142 6.05 -1.58 -12.19
N TYR A 143 6.46 -2.00 -13.39
CA TYR A 143 7.55 -2.96 -13.57
C TYR A 143 8.83 -2.23 -13.90
N ILE A 144 9.91 -2.54 -13.17
CA ILE A 144 11.25 -2.03 -13.44
C ILE A 144 11.91 -2.92 -14.50
N LEU A 145 12.48 -2.31 -15.54
CA LEU A 145 13.12 -2.99 -16.67
C LEU A 145 14.64 -2.94 -16.55
#